data_AF-A0A7C1LZD7-F1
#
_entry.id   AF-A0A7C1LZD7-F1
#
_cell.length_a   1.000
_cell.length_b   1.000
_cell.length_c   1.000
_cell.angle_alpha   90.00
_cell.angle_beta   90.00
_cell.angle_gamma   90.00
#
_symmetry.space_group_name_H-M   'P 1'
#
loop_
_entity.id
_entity.type
_entity.pdbx_description
1 polymer ?
#
loop_
_entity_poly.entity_id
_entity_poly.type
_entity_poly.pdbx_seq_one_letter_code
_entity_poly.pdbx_strand_id
1 'polypeptide(L)'
;MSIGTAGALQKDLKLGNIVVCNRAIRDEGTSHHYIQSEKYSHPSQGLNQKIKETIDKLGLEFCFGTSWTTDAPYRETIKEIEHYKKEGVLTVDMEASAVFAVAQALNVDAGSIFTISDYLGEREWKPYFHLTDEHLQTLFKVAIETLNSI
;
A
#
# COMPACT_ATOMS: atom_id res chain seq x y z
N MET A 1 1.41 -2.57 -11.97
CA MET A 1 1.77 -2.81 -10.55
C MET A 1 2.34 -1.52 -9.99
N SER A 2 1.79 -1.01 -8.89
CA SER A 2 2.33 0.17 -8.20
C SER A 2 3.34 -0.29 -7.15
N ILE A 3 4.45 0.44 -7.02
CA ILE A 3 5.46 0.22 -6.00
C ILE A 3 5.80 1.56 -5.37
N GLY A 4 5.96 1.58 -4.05
CA GLY A 4 6.25 2.83 -3.37
C GLY A 4 6.59 2.65 -1.90
N THR A 5 6.64 3.77 -1.22
CA THR A 5 6.78 3.84 0.23
C THR A 5 5.43 4.08 0.89
N ALA A 6 5.28 3.68 2.15
CA ALA A 6 4.07 3.95 2.91
C ALA A 6 4.37 4.20 4.40
N GLY A 7 3.52 5.00 5.02
CA GLY A 7 3.57 5.24 6.46
C GLY A 7 2.97 4.08 7.23
N ALA A 8 3.62 3.62 8.30
CA ALA A 8 3.11 2.56 9.16
C ALA A 8 2.08 3.09 10.16
N LEU A 9 0.95 2.39 10.25
CA LEU A 9 -0.08 2.62 11.28
C LEU A 9 0.05 1.65 12.45
N GLN A 10 0.50 0.41 12.22
CA GLN A 10 0.65 -0.60 13.27
C GLN A 10 2.04 -0.59 13.89
N LYS A 11 2.13 -0.95 15.19
CA LYS A 11 3.38 -0.88 15.99
C LYS A 11 4.38 -2.00 15.69
N ASP A 12 3.91 -3.10 15.11
CA ASP A 12 4.69 -4.28 14.75
C ASP A 12 5.40 -4.14 13.38
N LEU A 13 4.92 -3.22 12.53
CA LEU A 13 5.59 -2.85 11.30
C LEU A 13 6.91 -2.14 11.58
N LYS A 14 7.94 -2.51 10.82
CA LYS A 14 9.28 -1.93 10.88
C LYS A 14 9.64 -1.33 9.53
N LEU A 15 10.54 -0.35 9.58
CA LEU A 15 11.17 0.24 8.40
C LEU A 15 11.66 -0.88 7.47
N GLY A 16 11.34 -0.77 6.19
CA GLY A 16 11.73 -1.76 5.19
C GLY A 16 10.80 -2.96 5.04
N ASN A 17 9.86 -3.20 5.98
CA ASN A 17 8.88 -4.27 5.81
C ASN A 17 8.09 -4.10 4.51
N ILE A 18 7.90 -5.22 3.81
CA ILE A 18 7.11 -5.27 2.58
C ILE A 18 5.64 -5.43 2.96
N VAL A 19 4.78 -4.58 2.41
CA VAL A 19 3.32 -4.69 2.56
C VAL A 19 2.71 -4.93 1.20
N VAL A 20 2.04 -6.07 1.03
CA VAL A 20 1.20 -6.36 -0.14
C VAL A 20 -0.22 -5.87 0.16
N CYS A 21 -0.67 -4.85 -0.57
CA CYS A 21 -1.96 -4.22 -0.34
C CYS A 21 -3.11 -5.16 -0.78
N ASN A 22 -4.02 -5.49 0.14
CA ASN A 22 -5.15 -6.39 -0.14
C ASN A 22 -6.44 -5.67 -0.55
N ARG A 23 -6.57 -4.40 -0.13
CA ARG A 23 -7.61 -3.43 -0.49
C ARG A 23 -7.14 -2.06 0.01
N ALA A 24 -7.64 -0.99 -0.59
CA ALA A 24 -7.29 0.36 -0.19
C ALA A 24 -8.55 1.16 0.17
N ILE A 25 -8.50 1.89 1.29
CA ILE A 25 -9.55 2.85 1.69
C ILE A 25 -9.47 4.04 0.77
N ARG A 26 -10.63 4.46 0.26
CA ARG A 26 -10.78 5.58 -0.68
C ARG A 26 -11.05 6.87 0.09
N ASP A 27 -9.98 7.51 0.55
CA ASP A 27 -10.00 8.83 1.18
C ASP A 27 -9.24 9.86 0.31
N GLU A 28 -9.39 9.68 -1.00
CA GLU A 28 -8.89 10.55 -2.06
C GLU A 28 -10.00 10.78 -3.10
N GLY A 29 -9.88 11.83 -3.91
CA GLY A 29 -10.95 12.26 -4.82
C GLY A 29 -11.05 11.48 -6.13
N THR A 30 -9.95 10.91 -6.62
CA THR A 30 -9.83 10.36 -7.98
C THR A 30 -10.68 9.11 -8.18
N SER A 31 -10.64 8.14 -7.26
CA SER A 31 -11.31 6.84 -7.46
C SER A 31 -12.83 6.96 -7.66
N HIS A 32 -13.46 7.96 -7.04
CA HIS A 32 -14.91 8.21 -7.13
C HIS A 32 -15.38 8.62 -8.52
N HIS A 33 -14.47 9.01 -9.41
CA HIS A 33 -14.78 9.32 -10.81
C HIS A 33 -14.76 8.09 -11.73
N TYR A 34 -14.16 6.97 -11.31
CA TYR A 34 -13.98 5.78 -12.15
C TYR A 34 -14.95 4.65 -11.81
N ILE A 35 -15.29 4.49 -10.53
CA ILE A 35 -16.19 3.43 -10.05
C ILE A 35 -17.15 3.97 -8.99
N GLN A 36 -18.27 3.28 -8.80
CA GLN A 36 -19.26 3.57 -7.75
C GLN A 36 -18.58 3.82 -6.40
N SER A 37 -19.00 4.87 -5.70
CA SER A 37 -18.42 5.23 -4.41
C SER A 37 -18.69 4.15 -3.35
N GLU A 38 -17.62 3.63 -2.78
CA GLU A 38 -17.61 2.66 -1.69
C GLU A 38 -16.39 2.93 -0.79
N LYS A 39 -16.31 2.27 0.38
CA LYS A 39 -15.18 2.45 1.30
C LYS A 39 -13.86 1.97 0.71
N TYR A 40 -13.88 0.87 -0.04
CA TYR A 40 -12.67 0.20 -0.52
C TYR A 40 -12.62 0.15 -2.04
N SER A 41 -11.41 0.11 -2.59
CA SER A 41 -11.13 -0.46 -3.90
C SER A 41 -10.15 -1.63 -3.77
N HIS A 42 -10.12 -2.48 -4.80
CA HIS A 42 -9.49 -3.80 -4.71
C HIS A 42 -8.45 -4.02 -5.82
N PRO A 43 -7.31 -4.63 -5.49
CA PRO A 43 -6.37 -5.12 -6.49
C PRO A 43 -6.92 -6.35 -7.21
N SER A 44 -6.33 -6.67 -8.35
CA SER A 44 -6.54 -7.94 -9.05
C SER A 44 -6.10 -9.11 -8.19
N GLN A 45 -7.03 -10.03 -7.90
CA GLN A 45 -6.75 -11.21 -7.08
C GLN A 45 -5.61 -12.06 -7.67
N GLY A 46 -5.62 -12.26 -9.00
CA GLY A 46 -4.59 -13.03 -9.69
C GLY A 46 -3.20 -12.39 -9.57
N LEU A 47 -3.08 -11.10 -9.83
CA LEU A 47 -1.81 -10.37 -9.70
C LEU A 47 -1.30 -10.37 -8.26
N ASN A 48 -2.18 -10.11 -7.28
CA ASN A 48 -1.80 -10.18 -5.86
C ASN A 48 -1.32 -11.57 -5.43
N GLN A 49 -1.92 -12.64 -5.97
CA GLN A 49 -1.45 -13.99 -5.71
C GLN A 49 -0.03 -14.21 -6.24
N LYS A 50 0.25 -13.79 -7.48
CA LYS A 50 1.59 -13.88 -8.10
C LYS A 50 2.64 -13.04 -7.38
N ILE A 51 2.27 -11.87 -6.88
CA ILE A 51 3.16 -11.02 -6.06
C ILE A 51 3.61 -11.80 -4.82
N LYS A 52 2.66 -12.37 -4.06
CA LYS A 52 2.97 -13.14 -2.84
C LYS A 52 3.86 -14.34 -3.15
N GLU A 53 3.54 -15.11 -4.18
CA GLU A 53 4.35 -16.25 -4.62
C GLU A 53 5.78 -15.83 -5.02
N THR A 54 5.93 -14.66 -5.64
CA THR A 54 7.24 -14.11 -5.99
C THR A 54 8.03 -13.72 -4.76
N ILE A 55 7.39 -13.08 -3.77
CA ILE A 55 8.03 -12.72 -2.49
C ILE A 55 8.49 -13.99 -1.75
N ASP A 56 7.63 -15.01 -1.68
CA ASP A 56 7.94 -16.31 -1.07
C ASP A 56 9.12 -16.99 -1.78
N LYS A 57 9.13 -17.00 -3.12
CA LYS A 57 10.22 -17.56 -3.95
C LYS A 57 11.54 -16.83 -3.71
N LEU A 58 11.50 -15.53 -3.44
CA LEU A 58 12.68 -14.72 -3.12
C LEU A 58 13.14 -14.88 -1.66
N GLY A 59 12.41 -15.65 -0.84
CA GLY A 59 12.72 -15.86 0.57
C GLY A 59 12.56 -14.61 1.43
N LEU A 60 11.66 -13.71 1.01
CA LEU A 60 11.39 -12.44 1.69
C LEU A 60 10.12 -12.58 2.57
N GLU A 61 10.07 -11.81 3.64
CA GLU A 61 8.88 -11.70 4.48
C GLU A 61 8.00 -10.52 4.03
N PHE A 62 6.69 -10.66 4.14
CA PHE A 62 5.73 -9.59 3.87
C PHE A 62 4.53 -9.63 4.80
N CYS A 63 3.88 -8.48 4.94
CA CYS A 63 2.55 -8.35 5.52
C CYS A 63 1.50 -8.23 4.41
N PHE A 64 0.33 -8.83 4.61
CA PHE A 64 -0.81 -8.70 3.69
C PHE A 64 -1.92 -7.93 4.38
N GLY A 65 -2.23 -6.72 3.92
CA GLY A 65 -3.20 -5.89 4.63
C GLY A 65 -3.67 -4.66 3.89
N THR A 66 -4.52 -3.92 4.58
CA THR A 66 -5.24 -2.77 4.02
C THR A 66 -4.39 -1.51 4.12
N SER A 67 -4.46 -0.68 3.08
CA SER A 67 -3.89 0.67 3.07
C SER A 67 -4.98 1.73 3.16
N TRP A 68 -4.69 2.86 3.79
CA TRP A 68 -5.48 4.09 3.72
C TRP A 68 -4.87 4.99 2.66
N THR A 69 -5.60 5.29 1.59
CA THR A 69 -5.10 6.19 0.54
C THR A 69 -5.68 7.59 0.76
N THR A 70 -4.82 8.60 0.89
CA THR A 70 -5.22 9.99 1.12
C THR A 70 -4.53 10.99 0.19
N ASP A 71 -5.25 12.05 -0.21
CA ASP A 71 -4.69 13.19 -0.97
C ASP A 71 -3.94 14.19 -0.07
N ALA A 72 -4.06 14.06 1.26
CA ALA A 72 -3.67 15.11 2.20
C ALA A 72 -2.79 14.61 3.35
N PRO A 73 -1.54 14.16 3.07
CA PRO A 73 -0.64 13.60 4.09
C PRO A 73 -0.34 14.59 5.23
N TYR A 74 -0.33 15.90 4.98
CA TYR A 74 -0.16 16.91 6.04
C TYR A 74 -1.43 17.20 6.85
N ARG A 75 -2.54 16.51 6.57
CA ARG A 75 -3.84 16.67 7.25
C ARG A 75 -4.32 15.39 7.91
N GLU A 76 -3.49 14.35 8.00
CA GLU A 76 -3.76 13.13 8.74
C GLU A 76 -3.93 13.44 10.24
N THR A 77 -5.17 13.41 10.73
CA THR A 77 -5.44 13.75 12.12
C THR A 77 -5.20 12.55 13.04
N ILE A 78 -4.87 12.82 14.32
CA ILE A 78 -4.78 11.78 15.36
C ILE A 78 -6.07 10.93 15.40
N LYS A 79 -7.24 11.54 15.17
CA LYS A 79 -8.51 10.80 15.19
C LYS A 79 -8.62 9.81 14.04
N GLU A 80 -8.20 10.18 12.83
CA GLU A 80 -8.21 9.29 11.66
C GLU A 80 -7.18 8.18 11.81
N ILE A 81 -5.96 8.52 12.24
CA ILE A 81 -4.90 7.56 12.52
C ILE A 81 -5.39 6.52 13.53
N GLU A 82 -5.96 6.95 14.66
CA GLU A 82 -6.48 6.04 15.69
C GLU A 82 -7.72 5.26 15.24
N HIS A 83 -8.54 5.83 14.35
CA HIS A 83 -9.66 5.13 13.74
C HIS A 83 -9.17 3.97 12.87
N TYR A 84 -8.28 4.24 11.91
CA TYR A 84 -7.77 3.23 10.99
C TYR A 84 -6.84 2.21 11.66
N LYS A 85 -6.10 2.62 12.71
CA LYS A 85 -5.38 1.67 13.58
C LYS A 85 -6.31 0.65 14.20
N LYS A 86 -7.45 1.08 14.76
CA LYS A 86 -8.45 0.19 15.37
C LYS A 86 -9.11 -0.75 14.36
N GLU A 87 -9.22 -0.33 13.11
CA GLU A 87 -9.71 -1.19 12.02
C GLU A 87 -8.65 -2.18 11.49
N GLY A 88 -7.42 -2.13 12.00
CA GLY A 88 -6.32 -3.00 11.56
C GLY A 88 -5.72 -2.61 10.21
N VAL A 89 -5.88 -1.35 9.79
CA VAL A 89 -5.19 -0.82 8.59
C VAL A 89 -3.69 -0.82 8.88
N LEU A 90 -2.90 -1.30 7.91
CA LEU A 90 -1.45 -1.44 8.07
C LEU A 90 -0.71 -0.17 7.70
N THR A 91 -1.10 0.43 6.56
CA THR A 91 -0.36 1.51 5.93
C THR A 91 -1.24 2.69 5.57
N VAL A 92 -0.61 3.85 5.40
CA VAL A 92 -1.16 4.99 4.66
C VAL A 92 -0.29 5.26 3.43
N ASP A 93 -0.94 5.52 2.30
CA ASP A 93 -0.32 5.84 1.01
C ASP A 93 -1.13 6.92 0.29
N MET A 94 -0.79 7.25 -0.95
CA MET A 94 -1.43 8.35 -1.70
C MET A 94 -1.96 7.93 -3.07
N GLU A 95 -1.89 6.65 -3.48
CA GLU A 95 -2.22 6.24 -4.85
C GLU A 95 -3.02 4.95 -5.00
N ALA A 96 -2.93 3.99 -4.08
CA ALA A 96 -3.40 2.62 -4.31
C ALA A 96 -4.89 2.54 -4.58
N SER A 97 -5.71 3.30 -3.83
CA SER A 97 -7.15 3.27 -4.05
C SER A 97 -7.55 3.75 -5.44
N ALA A 98 -6.90 4.81 -5.95
CA ALA A 98 -7.10 5.37 -7.27
C ALA A 98 -6.61 4.41 -8.36
N VAL A 99 -5.40 3.83 -8.20
CA VAL A 99 -4.84 2.84 -9.13
C VAL A 99 -5.79 1.65 -9.31
N PHE A 100 -6.34 1.12 -8.22
CA PHE A 100 -7.29 0.00 -8.27
C PHE A 100 -8.60 0.38 -8.96
N ALA A 101 -9.14 1.56 -8.65
CA ALA A 101 -10.38 2.04 -9.26
C ALA A 101 -10.24 2.27 -10.77
N VAL A 102 -9.16 2.90 -11.22
CA VAL A 102 -8.87 3.10 -12.64
C VAL A 102 -8.70 1.75 -13.35
N ALA A 103 -7.95 0.83 -12.75
CA ALA A 103 -7.72 -0.49 -13.33
C ALA A 103 -9.02 -1.29 -13.48
N GLN A 104 -9.90 -1.24 -12.47
CA GLN A 104 -11.23 -1.84 -12.54
C GLN A 104 -12.08 -1.23 -13.67
N ALA A 105 -12.11 0.10 -13.79
CA ALA A 105 -12.87 0.78 -14.83
C ALA A 105 -12.35 0.47 -16.26
N LEU A 106 -11.05 0.22 -16.39
CA LEU A 106 -10.41 -0.12 -17.66
C LEU A 106 -10.30 -1.63 -17.91
N ASN A 107 -10.77 -2.46 -16.98
CA ASN A 107 -10.66 -3.93 -17.03
C ASN A 107 -9.23 -4.43 -17.27
N VAL A 108 -8.27 -3.87 -16.52
CA VAL A 108 -6.85 -4.25 -16.53
C VAL A 108 -6.38 -4.65 -15.14
N ASP A 109 -5.29 -5.42 -15.07
CA ASP A 109 -4.79 -5.89 -13.77
C ASP A 109 -3.97 -4.84 -13.02
N ALA A 110 -4.26 -4.70 -11.72
CA ALA A 110 -3.49 -3.83 -10.83
C ALA A 110 -3.26 -4.45 -9.45
N GLY A 111 -2.16 -4.05 -8.82
CA GLY A 111 -1.71 -4.47 -7.50
C GLY A 111 -0.70 -3.47 -7.00
N SER A 112 -0.61 -3.31 -5.68
CA SER A 112 0.30 -2.34 -5.03
C SER A 112 1.09 -3.02 -3.93
N ILE A 113 2.40 -2.78 -3.92
CA ILE A 113 3.30 -3.19 -2.84
C ILE A 113 4.04 -1.97 -2.29
N PHE A 114 4.23 -1.96 -0.98
CA PHE A 114 4.88 -0.86 -0.29
C PHE A 114 6.04 -1.34 0.55
N THR A 115 6.95 -0.42 0.85
CA THR A 115 7.91 -0.57 1.93
C THR A 115 7.69 0.53 2.96
N ILE A 116 7.79 0.18 4.24
CA ILE A 116 7.59 1.14 5.32
C ILE A 116 8.72 2.18 5.32
N SER A 117 8.34 3.46 5.28
CA SER A 117 9.25 4.60 5.22
C SER A 117 9.21 5.53 6.44
N ASP A 118 8.12 5.49 7.19
CA ASP A 118 7.85 6.43 8.27
C ASP A 118 6.77 5.87 9.20
N TYR A 119 6.62 6.50 10.36
CA TYR A 119 5.63 6.08 11.37
C TYR A 119 4.70 7.24 11.74
N LEU A 120 3.40 6.96 11.70
CA LEU A 120 2.35 7.87 12.15
C LEU A 120 2.03 7.62 13.64
N GLY A 121 2.86 8.24 14.50
CA GLY A 121 2.68 8.18 15.94
C GLY A 121 1.56 9.11 16.44
N GLU A 122 1.01 8.80 17.62
CA GLU A 122 -0.06 9.60 18.26
C GLU A 122 0.33 11.07 18.53
N ARG A 123 1.64 11.38 18.56
CA ARG A 123 2.15 12.73 18.91
C ARG A 123 3.26 13.24 18.00
N GLU A 124 3.85 12.38 17.18
CA GLU A 124 4.99 12.74 16.36
C GLU A 124 5.03 11.86 15.11
N TRP A 125 5.22 12.50 13.96
CA TRP A 125 5.54 11.86 12.70
C TRP A 125 7.04 11.64 12.60
N LYS A 126 7.47 10.42 12.28
CA LYS A 126 8.88 10.04 12.21
C LYS A 126 9.26 9.62 10.79
N PRO A 127 9.72 10.57 9.95
CA PRO A 127 10.12 10.27 8.58
C PRO A 127 11.51 9.64 8.50
N TYR A 128 11.64 8.54 7.76
CA TYR A 128 12.90 7.85 7.48
C TYR A 128 13.13 7.63 5.98
N PHE A 129 12.61 8.52 5.14
CA PHE A 129 12.70 8.45 3.67
C PHE A 129 14.12 8.26 3.13
N HIS A 130 15.12 8.81 3.82
CA HIS A 130 16.53 8.70 3.43
C HIS A 130 17.12 7.28 3.61
N LEU A 131 16.35 6.34 4.18
CA LEU A 131 16.76 4.96 4.45
C LEU A 131 15.99 3.95 3.57
N THR A 132 15.21 4.41 2.58
CA THR A 132 14.32 3.50 1.82
C THR A 132 14.91 3.00 0.51
N ASP A 133 16.08 3.48 0.08
CA ASP A 133 16.64 3.17 -1.24
C ASP A 133 16.80 1.66 -1.48
N GLU A 134 17.43 0.93 -0.56
CA GLU A 134 17.62 -0.52 -0.67
C GLU A 134 16.28 -1.29 -0.59
N HIS A 135 15.35 -0.79 0.22
CA HIS A 135 14.02 -1.39 0.34
C HIS A 135 13.20 -1.22 -0.94
N LEU A 136 13.27 -0.04 -1.58
CA LEU A 136 12.64 0.21 -2.87
C LEU A 136 13.26 -0.65 -3.95
N GLN A 137 14.59 -0.78 -4.00
CA GLN A 137 15.27 -1.70 -4.94
C GLN A 137 14.77 -3.14 -4.77
N THR A 138 14.52 -3.57 -3.53
CA THR A 138 13.92 -4.87 -3.24
C THR A 138 12.51 -4.98 -3.85
N LEU A 139 11.65 -3.97 -3.67
CA LEU A 139 10.31 -3.96 -4.31
C LEU A 139 10.39 -3.96 -5.84
N PHE A 140 11.32 -3.21 -6.44
CA PHE A 140 11.56 -3.22 -7.88
C PHE A 140 11.91 -4.61 -8.37
N LYS A 141 12.78 -5.33 -7.65
CA LYS A 141 13.10 -6.73 -7.97
C LYS A 141 11.87 -7.63 -7.90
N VAL A 142 11.06 -7.51 -6.84
CA VAL A 142 9.79 -8.26 -6.73
C VAL A 142 8.87 -7.95 -7.93
N ALA A 143 8.76 -6.68 -8.32
CA ALA A 143 7.92 -6.27 -9.45
C ALA A 143 8.38 -6.87 -10.77
N ILE A 144 9.67 -6.80 -11.07
CA ILE A 144 10.24 -7.34 -12.31
C ILE A 144 10.03 -8.86 -12.36
N GLU A 145 10.36 -9.58 -11.28
CA GLU A 145 10.18 -11.04 -11.21
C GLU A 145 8.71 -11.44 -11.32
N THR A 146 7.81 -10.69 -10.68
CA THR A 146 6.36 -10.94 -10.77
C THR A 146 5.89 -10.77 -12.20
N LEU A 147 6.22 -9.65 -12.85
CA LEU A 147 5.75 -9.34 -14.21
C LEU A 147 6.33 -10.29 -15.26
N ASN A 148 7.56 -10.76 -15.09
CA ASN A 148 8.17 -11.77 -15.98
C ASN A 148 7.52 -13.17 -15.85
N SER A 149 6.68 -13.39 -14.83
CA SER A 149 5.96 -14.65 -14.59
C SER A 149 4.49 -14.64 -15.07
N ILE A 150 4.07 -13.57 -15.75
CA ILE A 150 2.72 -13.37 -16.30
C ILE A 150 2.74 -13.49 -17.80
#